data_AF-A0A2K5CEM0-F1
#
_entry.id   AF-A0A2K5CEM0-F1
#
_cell.length_a   1.000
_cell.length_b   1.000
_cell.length_c   1.000
_cell.angle_alpha   90.00
_cell.angle_beta   90.00
_cell.angle_gamma   90.00
#
_symmetry.space_group_name_H-M   'P 1'
#
loop_
_entity.id
_entity.type
_entity.pdbx_description
1 polymer ?
#
loop_
_entity_poly.entity_id
_entity_poly.type
_entity_poly.pdbx_seq_one_letter_code
_entity_poly.pdbx_strand_id
1 'polypeptide(L)' 'MASVGECLASVPLKDKKLLEVKLGELPSWILMRDFSPSGIVGAFRREHERRRKYH' A
#
# COMPACT_ATOMS: atom_id res chain seq x y z
N MET A 1 -25.36 -23.90 19.98
CA MET A 1 -25.29 -22.46 19.72
C MET A 1 -23.82 -22.07 19.58
N ALA A 2 -23.17 -22.41 18.47
CA ALA A 2 -21.81 -21.95 18.20
C ALA A 2 -21.92 -20.58 17.56
N SER A 3 -21.49 -19.55 18.28
CA SER A 3 -21.40 -18.18 17.79
C SER A 3 -20.42 -18.18 16.62
N VAL A 4 -20.95 -18.02 15.39
CA VAL A 4 -20.15 -17.71 14.21
C VAL A 4 -19.65 -16.29 14.45
N GLY A 5 -18.50 -16.22 15.14
CA GLY A 5 -17.75 -14.98 15.31
C GLY A 5 -17.54 -14.38 13.93
N GLU A 6 -18.01 -13.15 13.77
CA GLU A 6 -18.02 -12.42 12.53
C GLU A 6 -16.67 -12.57 11.82
N CYS A 7 -16.70 -13.17 10.62
CA CYS A 7 -15.63 -13.09 9.65
C CYS A 7 -15.54 -11.64 9.14
N LEU A 8 -15.24 -10.68 10.00
CA LEU A 8 -14.81 -9.36 9.57
C LEU A 8 -13.46 -9.62 8.90
N ALA A 9 -13.48 -9.80 7.58
CA ALA A 9 -12.29 -9.95 6.77
C ALA A 9 -11.39 -8.74 7.05
N SER A 10 -10.44 -8.91 7.96
CA SER A 10 -9.46 -7.91 8.30
C SER A 10 -8.71 -7.61 7.01
N VAL A 11 -8.98 -6.44 6.42
CA VAL A 11 -8.29 -5.99 5.22
C VAL A 11 -6.79 -6.13 5.50
N PRO A 12 -6.05 -6.92 4.72
CA PRO A 12 -4.63 -7.10 4.94
C PRO A 12 -3.96 -5.74 5.03
N LEU A 13 -3.03 -5.57 5.97
CA LEU A 13 -2.40 -4.27 6.22
C LEU A 13 -1.83 -3.66 4.92
N LYS A 14 -1.22 -4.49 4.07
CA LYS A 14 -0.74 -4.13 2.71
C LYS A 14 -1.80 -3.52 1.78
N ASP A 15 -3.09 -3.79 1.97
CA ASP A 15 -4.19 -3.32 1.13
C ASP A 15 -4.91 -2.10 1.73
N LYS A 16 -4.64 -1.78 3.01
CA LYS A 16 -5.16 -0.58 3.67
C LYS A 16 -4.51 0.67 3.08
N LYS A 17 -5.30 1.75 2.95
CA LYS A 17 -4.75 3.07 2.62
C LYS A 17 -3.97 3.62 3.81
N LEU A 18 -3.00 4.50 3.53
CA LEU A 18 -2.19 5.15 4.57
C LEU A 18 -3.03 5.78 5.70
N LEU A 19 -4.17 6.37 5.35
CA LEU A 19 -5.06 7.05 6.30
C LEU A 19 -5.92 6.11 7.16
N GLU A 20 -6.03 4.83 6.78
CA GLU A 20 -6.81 3.82 7.51
C GLU A 20 -5.95 3.04 8.52
N VAL A 21 -4.64 3.28 8.50
CA VAL A 21 -3.67 2.58 9.34
C VAL A 21 -3.46 3.34 10.63
N LYS A 22 -3.59 2.65 11.76
CA LYS A 22 -3.27 3.21 13.08
C LYS A 22 -1.77 3.53 13.15
N LEU A 23 -1.40 4.61 13.84
CA LEU A 23 0.00 5.06 13.91
C LEU A 23 0.97 3.97 14.42
N GLY A 24 0.54 3.12 15.36
CA GLY A 24 1.33 1.99 15.85
C GLY A 24 1.50 0.84 14.85
N GLU A 25 0.61 0.71 13.86
CA GLU A 25 0.69 -0.27 12.77
C GLU A 25 1.45 0.28 11.55
N LEU A 26 1.74 1.58 11.53
CA LEU A 26 2.36 2.28 10.41
C LEU A 26 3.74 1.72 10.02
N PRO A 27 4.66 1.41 10.96
CA PRO A 27 5.95 0.83 10.60
C PRO A 27 5.80 -0.52 9.88
N SER A 28 4.90 -1.38 10.39
CA SER A 28 4.59 -2.67 9.78
C SER A 28 3.90 -2.52 8.42
N TRP A 29 3.06 -1.49 8.24
CA TRP A 29 2.40 -1.18 6.97
C TRP A 29 3.39 -0.74 5.89
N ILE A 30 4.34 0.13 6.24
CA ILE A 30 5.42 0.55 5.35
C ILE A 30 6.23 -0.67 4.93
N LEU A 31 6.64 -1.53 5.87
CA LEU A 31 7.45 -2.71 5.53
C LEU A 31 6.75 -3.70 4.60
N MET A 32 5.42 -3.72 4.54
CA MET A 32 4.67 -4.55 3.59
C MET A 32 4.60 -3.96 2.17
N ARG A 33 5.06 -2.72 1.96
CA ARG A 33 5.11 -2.12 0.63
C ARG A 33 6.41 -2.44 -0.09
N ASP A 34 6.30 -2.52 -1.40
CA ASP A 34 7.44 -2.71 -2.27
C ASP A 34 8.24 -1.41 -2.39
N PHE A 35 9.38 -1.36 -1.70
CA PHE A 35 10.38 -0.29 -1.78
C PHE A 35 11.63 -0.73 -2.53
N SER A 36 11.52 -1.73 -3.40
CA SER A 36 12.63 -2.13 -4.27
C SER A 36 13.14 -0.93 -5.09
N PRO A 37 14.46 -0.70 -5.17
CA PRO A 37 15.04 0.36 -6.00
C PRO A 37 14.54 0.32 -7.45
N SER A 38 14.32 -0.86 -8.02
CA SER A 38 13.81 -1.02 -9.38
C SER A 38 12.36 -0.54 -9.53
N GLY A 39 11.52 -0.79 -8.53
CA GLY A 39 10.12 -0.33 -8.50
C GLY A 39 10.03 1.19 -8.42
N ILE A 40 10.84 1.80 -7.55
CA ILE A 40 10.90 3.26 -7.37
C ILE A 40 11.37 3.94 -8.66
N VAL A 41 12.52 3.53 -9.20
CA VAL A 41 13.08 4.12 -10.43
C VAL A 41 12.13 3.94 -11.62
N GLY A 42 11.49 2.77 -11.74
CA GLY A 42 10.49 2.51 -12.78
C GLY A 42 9.28 3.44 -12.70
N ALA A 43 8.76 3.70 -11.49
CA ALA A 43 7.64 4.61 -11.27
C ALA A 43 8.00 6.06 -11.66
N PHE A 44 9.17 6.54 -11.23
CA PHE A 44 9.66 7.88 -11.59
C PHE A 44 9.86 8.03 -13.09
N ARG A 45 10.43 7.02 -13.77
CA ARG A 45 10.63 7.08 -15.23
C ARG A 45 9.31 7.19 -15.99
N ARG A 46 8.30 6.39 -15.63
CA ARG A 46 6.96 6.46 -16.24
C ARG A 46 6.32 7.84 -16.07
N GLU A 47 6.42 8.42 -14.88
CA GLU A 47 5.87 9.76 -14.65
C GLU A 47 6.64 10.83 -15.43
N HIS A 48 7.97 10.74 -15.52
CA HIS A 48 8.75 11.64 -16.37
C HIS A 48 8.40 11.54 -17.86
N GLU A 49 8.20 10.32 -18.37
CA GLU A 49 7.74 10.10 -19.74
C GLU A 49 6.33 10.67 -19.95
N ARG A 50 5.42 10.45 -19.00
CA ARG A 50 4.06 10.99 -19.03
C ARG A 50 4.07 12.52 -19.05
N ARG A 51 4.85 13.15 -18.15
CA ARG A 51 5.06 14.61 -18.12
C ARG A 51 5.57 15.15 -19.45
N ARG A 52 6.58 14.51 -20.03
CA ARG A 52 7.13 14.90 -21.35
C ARG A 52 6.15 14.76 -22.50
N LYS A 53 5.16 13.86 -22.40
CA LYS A 53 4.15 13.66 -23.46
C LYS A 53 3.09 14.77 -23.50
N TYR A 54 2.87 15.46 -22.39
CA TYR A 54 1.84 16.50 -22.25
C TYR A 54 2.44 17.92 -22.10
N HIS A 55 3.72 18.09 -22.46
CA HIS A 55 4.40 19.37 -22.66
C HIS A 55 4.97 19.38 -24.08
#